data_AF-A0A4P8GR20-F1
#
_entry.id   AF-A0A4P8GR20-F1
#
_cell.length_a   1.000
_cell.length_b   1.000
_cell.length_c   1.000
_cell.angle_alpha   90.00
_cell.angle_beta   90.00
_cell.angle_gamma   90.00
#
_symmetry.space_group_name_H-M   'P 1'
#
loop_
_entity.id
_entity.type
_entity.pdbx_description
1 polymer ?
#
loop_
_entity_poly.entity_id
_entity_poly.type
_entity_poly.pdbx_seq_one_letter_code
_entity_poly.pdbx_strand_id
1 'polypeptide(L)'
;MLAASSSVRGSKCSSNSRMVSYPWVKASGARHTSTCSSDSHGPVLSCTVLTPSAQDSPEHVHDRSPVIIPPDMYADWLDPGTTDKPDVQQLLDAVPEPVLTPRVVSTRVNSVRNNGPEQLEPAPNQ
;
A
#
# COMPACT_ATOMS: atom_id res chain seq x y z
N MET A 1 41.36 4.46 32.48
CA MET A 1 40.16 4.11 31.69
C MET A 1 40.43 4.59 30.26
N LEU A 2 40.72 3.66 29.34
CA LEU A 2 41.16 3.96 27.97
C LEU A 2 39.93 4.22 27.08
N ALA A 3 39.90 5.37 26.39
CA ALA A 3 38.99 5.61 25.28
C ALA A 3 39.72 5.25 23.97
N ALA A 4 39.29 4.18 23.31
CA ALA A 4 39.80 3.80 22.00
C ALA A 4 39.18 4.72 20.94
N SER A 5 40.01 5.53 20.28
CA SER A 5 39.63 6.25 19.07
C SER A 5 39.80 5.30 17.88
N SER A 6 38.71 4.93 17.21
CA SER A 6 38.77 4.23 15.93
C SER A 6 38.42 5.21 14.82
N SER A 7 39.40 5.52 13.98
CA SER A 7 39.24 6.29 12.76
C SER A 7 38.56 5.40 11.71
N VAL A 8 37.29 5.68 11.41
CA VAL A 8 36.61 5.09 10.26
C VAL A 8 37.12 5.81 9.01
N ARG A 9 37.92 5.11 8.21
CA ARG A 9 38.29 5.55 6.85
C ARG A 9 37.01 5.79 6.04
N GLY A 10 36.81 7.03 5.60
CA GLY A 10 35.73 7.38 4.70
C GLY A 10 35.94 6.72 3.34
N SER A 11 35.13 5.71 3.02
CA SER A 11 35.03 5.19 1.66
C SER A 11 34.37 6.25 0.78
N LYS A 12 35.14 6.85 -0.14
CA LYS A 12 34.62 7.80 -1.13
C LYS A 12 33.57 7.09 -2.00
N CYS A 13 32.34 7.59 -2.00
CA CYS A 13 31.32 7.19 -2.96
C CYS A 13 31.79 7.66 -4.36
N SER A 14 31.65 6.79 -5.38
CA SER A 14 32.06 7.09 -6.76
C SER A 14 31.29 8.28 -7.33
N SER A 15 31.89 8.99 -8.28
CA SER A 15 31.39 10.25 -8.89
C SER A 15 30.01 10.16 -9.57
N ASN A 16 29.40 8.97 -9.61
CA ASN A 16 28.10 8.74 -10.23
C ASN A 16 26.96 8.42 -9.23
N SER A 17 27.22 8.49 -7.93
CA SER A 17 26.20 8.26 -6.90
C SER A 17 25.44 9.56 -6.56
N ARG A 18 24.14 9.60 -6.82
CA ARG A 18 23.25 10.67 -6.36
C ARG A 18 22.76 10.38 -4.94
N MET A 19 22.90 11.36 -4.05
CA MET A 19 22.23 11.36 -2.75
C MET A 19 20.74 11.62 -3.00
N VAL A 20 19.87 10.69 -2.62
CA VAL A 20 18.41 10.86 -2.69
C VAL A 20 17.86 10.94 -1.28
N SER A 21 17.12 12.01 -0.98
CA SER A 21 16.49 12.22 0.32
C SER A 21 15.02 11.81 0.23
N TYR A 22 14.57 10.94 1.14
CA TYR A 22 13.19 10.48 1.22
C TYR A 22 12.59 10.94 2.55
N PRO A 23 11.73 11.97 2.56
CA PRO A 23 11.25 12.60 3.80
C PRO A 23 10.35 11.69 4.66
N TRP A 24 9.89 10.56 4.12
CA TRP A 24 9.02 9.60 4.81
C TRP A 24 9.76 8.35 5.35
N VAL A 25 11.05 8.18 5.02
CA VAL A 25 11.87 7.11 5.61
C VAL A 25 12.41 7.62 6.94
N LYS A 26 11.75 7.28 8.06
CA LYS A 26 12.33 7.49 9.38
C LYS A 26 13.49 6.52 9.57
N ALA A 27 14.71 6.97 9.28
CA ALA A 27 15.91 6.32 9.76
C ALA A 27 15.85 6.33 11.30
N SER A 28 15.71 5.17 11.91
CA SER A 28 15.75 4.99 13.35
C SER A 28 17.12 5.44 13.88
N GLY A 29 17.18 6.67 14.41
CA GLY A 29 18.19 7.12 15.37
C GLY A 29 19.65 7.22 14.90
N ALA A 30 19.97 7.12 13.60
CA ALA A 30 21.34 7.24 13.12
C ALA A 30 21.59 8.58 12.40
N ARG A 31 22.57 9.36 12.90
CA ARG A 31 23.25 10.44 12.17
C ARG A 31 23.54 9.97 10.74
N HIS A 32 23.14 10.78 9.75
CA HIS A 32 23.41 10.67 8.30
C HIS A 32 24.29 9.48 7.90
N THR A 33 23.71 8.28 7.79
CA THR A 33 24.38 7.16 7.13
C THR A 33 24.12 7.31 5.64
N SER A 34 25.12 7.79 4.91
CA SER A 34 25.06 7.76 3.44
C SER A 34 25.28 6.32 2.99
N THR A 35 24.21 5.63 2.60
CA THR A 35 24.30 4.31 1.99
C THR A 35 24.47 4.50 0.48
N CYS A 36 25.58 4.04 -0.11
CA CYS A 36 25.71 4.00 -1.57
C CYS A 36 24.89 2.79 -2.07
N SER A 37 23.66 3.01 -2.54
CA SER A 37 22.83 1.97 -3.18
C SER A 37 23.30 1.77 -4.63
N SER A 38 23.55 0.53 -5.05
CA SER A 38 24.06 0.19 -6.39
C SER A 38 22.96 0.01 -7.45
N ASP A 39 21.68 0.00 -7.06
CA ASP A 39 20.58 -0.14 -8.02
C ASP A 39 20.22 1.22 -8.61
N SER A 40 20.28 1.31 -9.95
CA SER A 40 20.02 2.56 -10.70
C SER A 40 18.53 2.94 -10.74
N HIS A 41 17.67 2.12 -10.12
CA HIS A 41 16.25 2.39 -9.94
C HIS A 41 16.02 2.84 -8.50
N GLY A 42 15.33 3.97 -8.33
CA GLY A 42 14.89 4.43 -7.02
C GLY A 42 14.01 3.41 -6.29
N PRO A 43 13.63 3.67 -5.03
CA PRO A 43 12.80 2.77 -4.24
C PRO A 43 11.48 2.49 -4.97
N VAL A 44 11.08 1.23 -4.99
CA VAL A 44 9.79 0.79 -5.55
C VAL A 44 8.70 1.15 -4.54
N LEU A 45 7.72 1.95 -4.98
CA LEU A 45 6.48 2.17 -4.24
C LEU A 45 5.50 1.04 -4.56
N SER A 46 5.03 0.37 -3.53
CA SER A 46 4.01 -0.68 -3.62
C SER A 46 2.91 -0.42 -2.60
N CYS A 47 1.75 -1.04 -2.81
CA CYS A 47 0.63 -1.01 -1.87
C CYS A 47 -0.01 -2.40 -1.77
N THR A 48 -0.84 -2.58 -0.76
CA THR A 48 -1.68 -3.78 -0.59
C THR A 48 -3.12 -3.34 -0.36
N VAL A 49 -4.06 -4.16 -0.81
CA VAL A 49 -5.48 -3.98 -0.53
C VAL A 49 -5.81 -4.74 0.76
N LEU A 50 -6.58 -4.10 1.66
CA LEU A 50 -7.08 -4.75 2.87
C LEU A 50 -8.33 -5.57 2.53
N THR A 51 -8.34 -6.84 2.92
CA THR A 51 -9.43 -7.78 2.63
C THR A 51 -9.84 -8.56 3.89
N PRO A 52 -10.69 -8.01 4.78
CA PRO A 52 -11.27 -8.77 5.87
C PRO A 52 -12.16 -9.92 5.37
N SER A 53 -12.54 -10.81 6.29
CA SER A 53 -13.62 -11.78 6.03
C SER A 53 -14.89 -11.05 5.66
N ALA A 54 -15.57 -11.51 4.60
CA ALA A 54 -16.92 -11.05 4.31
C ALA A 54 -17.88 -11.54 5.40
N GLN A 55 -18.85 -10.71 5.79
CA GLN A 55 -19.95 -11.15 6.65
C GLN A 55 -20.85 -12.12 5.88
N ASP A 56 -21.46 -13.09 6.58
CA ASP A 56 -22.33 -14.11 5.99
C ASP A 56 -23.59 -13.47 5.37
N SER A 57 -23.52 -13.09 4.10
CA SER A 57 -24.66 -12.67 3.29
C SER A 57 -24.67 -13.43 1.98
N PRO A 58 -25.85 -13.90 1.51
CA PRO A 58 -25.99 -14.66 0.27
C PRO A 58 -25.59 -13.86 -0.99
N GLU A 59 -25.39 -12.55 -0.87
CA GLU A 59 -24.96 -11.67 -1.96
C GLU A 59 -23.42 -11.64 -2.14
N HIS A 60 -22.66 -12.24 -1.22
CA HIS A 60 -21.21 -12.31 -1.34
C HIS A 60 -20.77 -13.41 -2.31
N VAL A 61 -19.95 -13.01 -3.29
CA VAL A 61 -19.37 -13.94 -4.28
C VAL A 61 -18.21 -14.75 -3.68
N HIS A 62 -17.54 -14.23 -2.64
CA HIS A 62 -16.34 -14.81 -2.03
C HIS A 62 -16.29 -14.57 -0.50
N ASP A 63 -15.42 -15.31 0.17
CA ASP A 63 -15.19 -15.31 1.63
C ASP A 63 -14.45 -14.05 2.14
N ARG A 64 -13.92 -13.23 1.23
CA ARG A 64 -13.20 -11.99 1.54
C ARG A 64 -13.83 -10.82 0.82
N SER A 65 -13.95 -9.69 1.51
CA SER A 65 -14.45 -8.43 0.97
C SER A 65 -13.37 -7.36 1.09
N PRO A 66 -13.12 -6.52 0.05
CA PRO A 66 -12.22 -5.39 0.21
C PRO A 66 -12.83 -4.35 1.17
N VAL A 67 -11.98 -3.67 1.94
CA VAL A 67 -12.41 -2.49 2.70
C VAL A 67 -12.74 -1.36 1.71
N ILE A 68 -14.00 -0.90 1.71
CA ILE A 68 -14.47 0.19 0.85
C ILE A 68 -14.76 1.41 1.72
N ILE A 69 -13.91 2.44 1.59
CA ILE A 69 -14.03 3.66 2.39
C ILE A 69 -15.13 4.56 1.80
N PRO A 70 -16.11 5.03 2.59
CA PRO A 70 -17.10 5.99 2.12
C PRO A 70 -16.48 7.39 1.97
N PRO A 71 -16.99 8.24 1.06
CA PRO A 71 -16.35 9.52 0.72
C PRO A 71 -16.17 10.50 1.88
N ASP A 72 -17.05 10.44 2.88
CA ASP A 72 -17.01 11.27 4.10
C ASP A 72 -15.87 10.88 5.05
N MET A 73 -15.31 9.67 4.93
CA MET A 73 -14.17 9.20 5.73
C MET A 73 -12.81 9.37 5.03
N TYR A 74 -12.76 9.88 3.79
CA TYR A 74 -11.50 9.99 3.04
C TYR A 74 -10.45 10.87 3.71
N ALA A 75 -10.87 11.94 4.38
CA ALA A 75 -9.94 12.84 5.06
C ALA A 75 -9.21 12.10 6.19
N ASP A 76 -9.95 11.39 7.04
CA ASP A 76 -9.39 10.63 8.16
C ASP A 76 -8.56 9.44 7.67
N TRP A 77 -8.99 8.76 6.59
CA TRP A 77 -8.26 7.65 5.97
C TRP A 77 -6.92 8.05 5.36
N LEU A 78 -6.83 9.26 4.81
CA LEU A 78 -5.62 9.76 4.13
C LEU A 78 -4.77 10.67 5.03
N ASP A 79 -5.12 10.86 6.29
CA ASP A 79 -4.35 11.69 7.22
C ASP A 79 -3.01 11.03 7.59
N PRO A 80 -1.85 11.57 7.15
CA PRO A 80 -0.55 11.03 7.52
C PRO A 80 -0.20 11.24 9.01
N GLY A 81 -0.99 12.05 9.74
CA GLY A 81 -0.86 12.26 11.18
C GLY A 81 -1.38 11.10 12.02
N THR A 82 -2.27 10.26 11.48
CA THR A 82 -2.84 9.10 12.18
C THR A 82 -1.84 7.95 12.20
N THR A 83 -0.99 7.91 13.23
CA THR A 83 0.08 6.90 13.35
C THR A 83 -0.09 5.91 14.49
N ASP A 84 -0.95 6.24 15.46
CA ASP A 84 -1.15 5.40 16.63
C ASP A 84 -2.07 4.23 16.29
N LYS A 85 -1.62 3.01 16.62
CA LYS A 85 -2.32 1.76 16.27
C LYS A 85 -3.78 1.73 16.74
N PRO A 86 -4.14 2.18 17.96
CA PRO A 86 -5.53 2.21 18.40
C PRO A 86 -6.43 3.08 17.52
N ASP A 87 -5.92 4.21 17.04
CA ASP A 87 -6.68 5.16 16.23
C ASP A 87 -6.92 4.59 14.83
N VAL A 88 -5.90 3.95 14.25
CA VAL A 88 -6.04 3.22 12.98
C VAL A 88 -7.07 2.08 13.10
N GLN A 89 -7.06 1.35 14.22
CA GLN A 89 -8.03 0.28 14.46
C GLN A 89 -9.46 0.83 14.59
N GLN A 90 -9.64 1.93 15.33
CA GLN A 90 -10.95 2.58 15.44
C GLN A 90 -11.47 3.06 14.08
N LEU A 91 -10.58 3.59 13.23
CA LEU A 91 -10.95 3.99 11.88
C LEU A 91 -11.41 2.81 11.04
N LEU A 92 -10.70 1.66 11.11
CA LEU A 92 -11.11 0.44 10.43
C LEU A 92 -12.46 -0.09 10.93
N ASP A 93 -12.67 -0.10 12.25
CA ASP A 93 -13.91 -0.59 12.87
C ASP A 93 -15.12 0.32 12.56
N ALA A 94 -14.86 1.60 12.26
CA ALA A 94 -15.88 2.57 11.88
C ALA A 94 -16.30 2.47 10.40
N VAL A 95 -15.52 1.81 9.54
CA VAL A 95 -15.87 1.64 8.12
C VAL A 95 -17.12 0.74 8.04
N PRO A 96 -18.23 1.22 7.45
CA PRO A 96 -19.41 0.40 7.29
C PRO A 96 -19.17 -0.69 6.24
N GLU A 97 -19.86 -1.81 6.39
CA GLU A 97 -19.90 -2.83 5.33
C GLU A 97 -20.50 -2.25 4.04
N PRO A 98 -19.87 -2.48 2.88
CA PRO A 98 -20.37 -1.94 1.64
C PRO A 98 -21.63 -2.67 1.19
N VAL A 99 -22.64 -1.91 0.77
CA VAL A 99 -23.82 -2.46 0.10
C VAL A 99 -23.50 -2.61 -1.39
N LEU A 100 -23.27 -3.85 -1.84
CA LEU A 100 -22.90 -4.17 -3.21
C LEU A 100 -23.93 -5.09 -3.85
N THR A 101 -24.30 -4.82 -5.10
CA THR A 101 -25.13 -5.73 -5.90
C THR A 101 -24.25 -6.43 -6.93
N PRO A 102 -23.99 -7.74 -6.81
CA PRO A 102 -23.19 -8.47 -7.78
C PRO A 102 -23.90 -8.54 -9.13
N ARG A 103 -23.12 -8.53 -10.23
CA ARG A 103 -23.61 -8.77 -11.58
C ARG A 103 -22.70 -9.75 -12.32
N VAL A 104 -23.30 -10.66 -13.08
CA VAL A 104 -22.55 -11.64 -13.90
C VAL A 104 -22.02 -10.94 -15.15
N VAL A 105 -20.73 -11.12 -15.42
CA VAL A 105 -20.02 -10.57 -16.59
C VAL A 105 -19.38 -11.68 -17.41
N SER A 106 -18.99 -11.38 -18.65
CA SER A 106 -18.36 -12.37 -19.54
C SER A 106 -17.06 -12.93 -18.96
N THR A 107 -16.81 -14.23 -19.18
CA THR A 107 -15.55 -14.92 -18.83
C THR A 107 -14.31 -14.33 -19.53
N ARG A 108 -14.49 -13.44 -20.52
CA ARG A 108 -13.40 -12.65 -21.11
C ARG A 108 -12.60 -11.84 -20.08
N VAL A 109 -13.21 -11.48 -18.94
CA VAL A 109 -12.53 -10.77 -17.84
C VAL A 109 -11.36 -11.56 -17.23
N ASN A 110 -11.36 -12.90 -17.37
CA ASN A 110 -10.31 -13.76 -16.83
C ASN A 110 -8.93 -13.58 -17.49
N SER A 111 -8.85 -12.85 -18.60
CA SER A 111 -7.59 -12.56 -19.29
C SER A 111 -7.22 -11.08 -19.15
N VAL A 112 -6.08 -10.81 -18.48
CA VAL A 112 -5.51 -9.47 -18.29
C VAL A 112 -5.11 -8.73 -19.58
N ARG A 113 -5.14 -9.43 -20.72
CA ARG A 113 -4.89 -8.81 -22.04
C ARG A 113 -6.09 -8.00 -22.54
N ASN A 114 -7.28 -8.28 -22.01
CA ASN A 114 -8.51 -7.57 -22.36
C ASN A 114 -8.67 -6.37 -21.41
N ASN A 115 -8.92 -5.16 -21.94
CA ASN A 115 -9.10 -3.92 -21.17
C ASN A 115 -10.23 -3.03 -21.73
N GLY A 116 -11.17 -3.64 -22.46
CA GLY A 116 -12.26 -2.92 -23.13
C GLY A 116 -13.48 -2.75 -22.21
N PRO A 117 -14.32 -1.71 -22.44
CA PRO A 117 -15.49 -1.43 -21.61
C PRO A 117 -16.51 -2.57 -21.61
N GLU A 118 -16.52 -3.41 -22.66
CA GLU A 118 -17.40 -4.58 -22.77
C GLU A 118 -17.20 -5.62 -21.65
N GLN A 119 -16.10 -5.54 -20.90
CA GLN A 119 -15.85 -6.41 -19.75
C GLN A 119 -16.76 -6.14 -18.56
N LEU A 120 -17.37 -4.95 -18.50
CA LEU A 120 -18.29 -4.55 -17.44
C LEU A 120 -19.76 -4.84 -17.80
N GLU A 121 -20.03 -5.14 -19.06
CA GLU A 121 -21.36 -5.43 -19.58
C GLU A 121 -21.87 -6.79 -19.06
N PRO A 122 -23.20 -6.93 -18.83
CA PRO A 122 -23.78 -8.19 -18.42
C PRO A 122 -23.45 -9.33 -19.37
N ALA A 123 -23.18 -10.52 -18.83
CA ALA A 123 -22.98 -11.70 -19.66
C ALA A 123 -24.27 -12.01 -20.45
N PRO A 124 -24.20 -12.22 -21.77
CA PRO A 124 -25.35 -12.70 -22.53
C PRO A 124 -25.71 -14.12 -22.06
N ASN A 125 -26.83 -14.26 -21.35
CA ASN A 125 -27.49 -15.52 -20.96
C ASN A 125 -26.55 -16.67 -20.55
N GLN A 126 -25.96 -16.58 -19.35
CA GLN A 126 -25.32 -17.73 -18.69
C GLN A 126 -26.29 -18.50 -17.82
#